data_AF-A0A485NG45-F1
#
_entry.id   AF-A0A485NG45-F1
#
_cell.length_a   1.000
_cell.length_b   1.000
_cell.length_c   1.000
_cell.angle_alpha   90.00
_cell.angle_beta   90.00
_cell.angle_gamma   90.00
#
_symmetry.space_group_name_H-M   'P 1'
#
loop_
_entity.id
_entity.type
_entity.pdbx_description
1 polymer ?
#
loop_
_entity_poly.entity_id
_entity_poly.type
_entity_poly.pdbx_seq_one_letter_code
_entity_poly.pdbx_strand_id
1 'polypeptide(L)'
;MTRAQDPCGSTEQDYEPLMELTNQTVPCDKTLLWSKTNELVHEYAWVQRELFTLENTLLGYMADGLRWCGDPGSPEMNYQSCPDRRTDCSNNSVSVFWNTVSKRFAEDACGVVHVLLNGSVHNTFDERRYSFLCILFASVSTASW
;
A
#
# COMPACT_ATOMS: atom_id res chain seq x y z
N MET A 1 10.71 -10.62 -4.17
CA MET A 1 9.56 -11.41 -4.67
C MET A 1 9.98 -12.85 -4.89
N THR A 2 9.80 -13.66 -3.86
CA THR A 2 10.10 -15.10 -3.83
C THR A 2 8.98 -15.87 -4.51
N ARG A 3 9.31 -16.64 -5.56
CA ARG A 3 8.31 -17.34 -6.41
C ARG A 3 7.85 -18.67 -5.82
N ALA A 4 8.76 -19.41 -5.19
CA ALA A 4 8.47 -20.67 -4.48
C ALA A 4 8.20 -20.41 -2.98
N GLN A 5 7.12 -19.70 -2.66
CA GLN A 5 6.75 -19.36 -1.28
C GLN A 5 5.26 -19.65 -1.04
N ASP A 6 4.93 -19.99 0.21
CA ASP A 6 3.54 -20.03 0.67
C ASP A 6 2.84 -18.69 0.39
N PRO A 7 1.75 -18.68 -0.40
CA PRO A 7 1.05 -17.45 -0.74
C PRO A 7 0.39 -16.77 0.46
N CYS A 8 0.28 -17.45 1.61
CA CYS A 8 -0.14 -16.92 2.91
C CYS A 8 1.00 -16.78 3.92
N GLY A 9 2.25 -16.97 3.50
CA GLY A 9 3.44 -16.90 4.35
C GLY A 9 4.33 -15.69 4.07
N SER A 10 3.79 -14.64 3.45
CA SER A 10 4.56 -13.43 3.10
C SER A 10 4.82 -12.55 4.32
N THR A 11 5.98 -11.91 4.36
CA THR A 11 6.44 -11.02 5.43
C THR A 11 7.01 -9.72 4.85
N GLU A 12 7.11 -8.66 5.66
CA GLU A 12 7.68 -7.38 5.20
C GLU A 12 9.13 -7.56 4.74
N GLN A 13 9.87 -8.46 5.39
CA GLN A 13 11.27 -8.78 5.09
C GLN A 13 11.45 -9.35 3.67
N ASP A 14 10.43 -10.02 3.10
CA ASP A 14 10.48 -10.54 1.73
C ASP A 14 10.52 -9.42 0.67
N TYR A 15 10.13 -8.21 1.06
CA TYR A 15 10.09 -7.02 0.22
C TYR A 15 11.16 -5.99 0.54
N GLU A 16 11.90 -6.12 1.64
CA GLU A 16 12.98 -5.19 2.03
C GLU A 16 14.00 -4.95 0.89
N PRO A 17 14.53 -5.98 0.19
CA PRO A 17 15.49 -5.75 -0.90
C PRO A 17 14.89 -4.96 -2.06
N LEU A 18 13.57 -5.08 -2.29
CA LEU A 18 12.88 -4.30 -3.30
C LEU A 18 12.75 -2.83 -2.85
N MET A 19 12.45 -2.59 -1.58
CA MET A 19 12.35 -1.23 -1.03
C MET A 19 13.70 -0.49 -1.13
N GLU A 20 14.81 -1.16 -0.79
CA GLU A 20 16.16 -0.59 -0.86
C GLU A 20 16.54 -0.15 -2.28
N LEU A 21 16.14 -0.94 -3.30
CA LEU A 21 16.45 -0.65 -4.71
C LEU A 21 15.64 0.51 -5.28
N THR A 22 14.48 0.82 -4.69
CA THR A 22 13.53 1.81 -5.23
C THR A 22 13.29 2.98 -4.28
N ASN A 23 14.31 3.31 -3.47
CA ASN A 23 14.22 4.45 -2.58
C ASN A 23 14.00 5.75 -3.38
N GLN A 24 12.96 6.50 -3.02
CA GLN A 24 12.56 7.72 -3.73
C GLN A 24 12.12 8.77 -2.72
N THR A 25 12.32 10.04 -3.06
CA THR A 25 11.90 11.15 -2.20
C THR A 25 10.44 11.48 -2.43
N VAL A 26 9.64 11.48 -1.35
CA VAL A 26 8.26 11.97 -1.36
C VAL A 26 8.29 13.51 -1.22
N PRO A 27 7.59 14.27 -2.08
CA PRO A 27 7.56 15.72 -1.97
C PRO A 27 6.75 16.19 -0.74
N CYS A 28 7.34 17.06 0.09
CA CYS A 28 6.64 17.64 1.25
C CYS A 28 5.41 18.46 0.83
N ASP A 29 4.44 18.58 1.75
CA ASP A 29 3.19 19.33 1.60
C ASP A 29 2.28 18.86 0.46
N LYS A 30 2.62 17.73 -0.17
CA LYS A 30 1.94 17.19 -1.35
C LYS A 30 1.38 15.80 -1.14
N THR A 31 1.70 15.13 -0.04
CA THR A 31 1.26 13.76 0.21
C THR A 31 -0.27 13.67 0.30
N LEU A 32 -0.86 12.83 -0.55
CA LEU A 32 -2.27 12.47 -0.53
C LEU A 32 -2.43 10.97 -0.27
N LEU A 33 -2.99 10.66 0.89
CA LEU A 33 -3.39 9.32 1.26
C LEU A 33 -4.89 9.13 0.98
N TRP A 34 -5.30 7.90 0.73
CA TRP A 34 -6.68 7.63 0.37
C TRP A 34 -7.15 6.26 0.86
N SER A 35 -8.45 6.12 1.10
CA SER A 35 -9.03 4.86 1.56
C SER A 35 -10.42 4.63 0.98
N LYS A 36 -10.60 3.46 0.34
CA LYS A 36 -11.87 3.05 -0.29
C LYS A 36 -12.34 4.02 -1.40
N THR A 37 -11.40 4.71 -2.03
CA THR A 37 -11.61 5.75 -3.06
C THR A 37 -10.61 5.60 -4.23
N ASN A 38 -10.11 4.40 -4.54
CA ASN A 38 -9.06 4.18 -5.56
C ASN A 38 -9.41 4.86 -6.90
N GLU A 39 -10.60 4.60 -7.44
CA GLU A 39 -11.05 5.21 -8.70
C GLU A 39 -11.09 6.75 -8.60
N LEU A 40 -11.66 7.28 -7.52
CA LEU A 40 -11.82 8.72 -7.29
C LEU A 40 -10.48 9.43 -7.06
N VAL A 41 -9.51 8.78 -6.41
CA VAL A 41 -8.25 9.42 -6.04
C VAL A 41 -7.35 9.64 -7.25
N HIS A 42 -7.37 8.74 -8.23
CA HIS A 42 -6.58 8.91 -9.45
C HIS A 42 -7.13 10.07 -10.28
N GLU A 43 -8.45 10.21 -10.37
CA GLU A 43 -9.09 11.38 -10.98
C GLU A 43 -8.84 12.67 -10.18
N TYR A 44 -8.95 12.62 -8.85
CA TYR A 44 -8.75 13.78 -7.98
C TYR A 44 -7.31 14.27 -8.01
N ALA A 45 -6.32 13.37 -7.93
CA ALA A 45 -4.89 13.70 -8.01
C ALA A 45 -4.51 14.21 -9.41
N TRP A 46 -5.17 13.73 -10.47
CA TRP A 46 -4.99 14.26 -11.82
C TRP A 46 -5.50 15.70 -11.96
N VAL A 47 -6.63 16.01 -11.31
CA VAL A 47 -7.24 17.36 -11.31
C VAL A 47 -6.46 18.31 -10.38
N GLN A 48 -6.08 17.86 -9.20
CA GLN A 48 -5.18 18.55 -8.27
C GLN A 48 -3.72 18.24 -8.64
N ARG A 49 -3.22 18.90 -9.68
CA ARG A 49 -1.87 18.72 -10.27
C ARG A 49 -0.67 18.87 -9.30
N GLU A 50 -0.91 19.06 -8.01
CA GLU A 50 0.10 19.23 -6.99
C GLU A 50 0.12 18.12 -5.94
N LEU A 51 -0.84 17.19 -5.93
CA LEU A 51 -0.89 16.12 -4.93
C LEU A 51 -0.18 14.85 -5.42
N PHE A 52 0.47 14.16 -4.48
CA PHE A 52 1.32 13.00 -4.71
C PHE A 52 0.80 11.81 -3.90
N THR A 53 0.33 10.78 -4.59
CA THR A 53 -0.23 9.54 -4.02
C THR A 53 0.81 8.43 -3.98
N LEU A 54 0.51 7.33 -3.28
CA LEU A 54 1.39 6.17 -3.27
C LEU A 54 1.59 5.62 -4.69
N GLU A 55 0.56 5.63 -5.52
CA GLU A 55 0.60 5.12 -6.88
C GLU A 55 1.37 6.04 -7.84
N ASN A 56 1.77 7.25 -7.41
CA ASN A 56 2.74 8.09 -8.13
C ASN A 56 4.20 7.71 -7.84
N THR A 57 4.43 6.88 -6.83
CA THR A 57 5.74 6.29 -6.57
C THR A 57 6.09 5.20 -7.58
N LEU A 58 7.38 4.92 -7.79
CA LEU A 58 7.81 3.85 -8.70
C LEU A 58 7.18 2.49 -8.34
N LEU A 59 7.22 2.11 -7.06
CA LEU A 59 6.66 0.84 -6.60
C LEU A 59 5.14 0.80 -6.67
N GLY A 60 4.47 1.88 -6.24
CA GLY A 60 3.03 1.99 -6.33
C GLY A 60 2.57 1.89 -7.78
N TYR A 61 3.21 2.63 -8.67
CA TYR A 61 2.90 2.62 -10.10
C TYR A 61 3.08 1.25 -10.75
N MET A 62 4.19 0.56 -10.46
CA MET A 62 4.46 -0.77 -11.05
C MET A 62 3.48 -1.85 -10.56
N ALA A 63 2.95 -1.71 -9.34
CA ALA A 63 2.08 -2.70 -8.71
C ALA A 63 0.59 -2.37 -8.82
N ASP A 64 0.24 -1.16 -9.24
CA ASP A 64 -1.14 -0.71 -9.29
C ASP A 64 -1.98 -1.59 -10.24
N GLY A 65 -3.15 -2.01 -9.74
CA GLY A 65 -4.02 -2.96 -10.44
C GLY A 65 -3.50 -4.41 -10.57
N LEU A 66 -2.31 -4.74 -10.07
CA LEU A 66 -1.75 -6.08 -10.20
C LEU A 66 -2.08 -7.00 -9.01
N ARG A 67 -2.13 -8.31 -9.27
CA ARG A 67 -2.24 -9.37 -8.27
C ARG A 67 -1.20 -10.45 -8.53
N TRP A 68 -0.52 -10.90 -7.48
CA TRP A 68 0.49 -11.96 -7.57
C TRP A 68 0.58 -12.77 -6.27
N CYS A 69 1.06 -14.00 -6.40
CA CYS A 69 1.37 -14.88 -5.27
C CYS A 69 2.29 -16.00 -5.73
N GLY A 70 3.08 -16.54 -4.80
CA GLY A 70 3.93 -17.70 -5.03
C GLY A 70 3.16 -19.02 -5.02
N ASP A 71 3.87 -20.10 -5.33
CA ASP A 71 3.40 -21.48 -5.19
C ASP A 71 4.48 -22.32 -4.48
N PRO A 72 4.23 -22.94 -3.31
CA PRO A 72 5.19 -23.82 -2.65
C PRO A 72 5.67 -24.99 -3.51
N GLY A 73 4.82 -25.45 -4.44
CA GLY A 73 5.11 -26.57 -5.32
C GLY A 73 5.82 -26.20 -6.62
N SER A 74 6.02 -24.90 -6.90
CA SER A 74 6.55 -24.44 -8.17
C SER A 74 7.50 -23.25 -8.02
N PRO A 75 8.60 -23.18 -8.81
CA PRO A 75 9.42 -21.98 -8.90
C PRO A 75 8.76 -20.85 -9.72
N GLU A 76 7.60 -21.11 -10.30
CA GLU A 76 6.82 -20.14 -11.06
C GLU A 76 5.80 -19.41 -10.19
N MET A 77 5.28 -18.31 -10.71
CA MET A 77 4.20 -17.57 -10.06
C MET A 77 2.86 -18.27 -10.30
N ASN A 78 1.96 -18.24 -9.32
CA ASN A 78 0.64 -18.83 -9.51
C ASN A 78 -0.25 -17.88 -10.33
N TYR A 79 -0.55 -18.27 -11.58
CA TYR A 79 -1.45 -17.54 -12.47
C TYR A 79 -2.90 -18.04 -12.43
N GLN A 80 -3.19 -19.13 -11.71
CA GLN A 80 -4.53 -19.71 -11.63
C GLN A 80 -5.36 -19.04 -10.54
N SER A 81 -4.80 -18.87 -9.35
CA SER A 81 -5.51 -18.31 -8.19
C SER A 81 -4.55 -17.78 -7.15
N CYS A 82 -4.91 -16.65 -6.52
CA CYS A 82 -4.20 -16.11 -5.36
C CYS A 82 -5.15 -15.90 -4.18
N PRO A 83 -4.68 -16.08 -2.93
CA PRO A 83 -5.50 -15.93 -1.74
C PRO A 83 -6.15 -14.54 -1.65
N ASP A 84 -7.42 -14.51 -1.28
CA ASP A 84 -8.11 -13.27 -0.93
C ASP A 84 -7.79 -12.86 0.51
N ARG A 85 -7.60 -11.54 0.72
CA ARG A 85 -7.26 -10.97 2.03
C ARG A 85 -8.28 -11.30 3.12
N ARG A 86 -9.57 -11.37 2.77
CA ARG A 86 -10.67 -11.48 3.73
C ARG A 86 -11.11 -12.92 3.94
N THR A 87 -11.12 -13.74 2.89
CA THR A 87 -11.61 -15.12 2.99
C THR A 87 -10.52 -16.11 3.33
N ASP A 88 -9.30 -15.89 2.85
CA ASP A 88 -8.26 -16.91 2.89
C ASP A 88 -7.18 -16.54 3.92
N CYS A 89 -6.48 -15.42 3.71
CA CYS A 89 -5.43 -14.97 4.62
C CYS A 89 -5.06 -13.49 4.44
N SER A 90 -4.85 -12.78 5.55
CA SER A 90 -4.54 -11.34 5.54
C SER A 90 -3.09 -11.02 5.14
N ASN A 91 -2.19 -11.98 5.31
CA ASN A 91 -0.76 -11.90 5.06
C ASN A 91 -0.35 -12.51 3.70
N ASN A 92 -1.20 -12.32 2.68
CA ASN A 92 -0.84 -12.67 1.32
C ASN A 92 0.16 -11.68 0.70
N SER A 93 0.85 -12.11 -0.36
CA SER A 93 1.94 -11.35 -0.99
C SER A 93 1.53 -9.92 -1.37
N VAL A 94 0.36 -9.72 -1.97
CA VAL A 94 -0.16 -8.39 -2.34
C VAL A 94 -0.46 -7.54 -1.12
N SER A 95 -1.10 -8.12 -0.10
CA SER A 95 -1.45 -7.43 1.13
C SER A 95 -0.23 -6.96 1.91
N VAL A 96 0.80 -7.81 1.99
CA VAL A 96 2.05 -7.49 2.67
C VAL A 96 2.82 -6.43 1.88
N PHE A 97 2.91 -6.55 0.56
CA PHE A 97 3.53 -5.53 -0.30
C PHE A 97 2.91 -4.16 -0.07
N TRP A 98 1.58 -4.03 -0.18
CA TRP A 98 0.92 -2.74 0.01
C TRP A 98 1.05 -2.24 1.44
N ASN A 99 1.11 -3.12 2.45
CA ASN A 99 1.38 -2.71 3.83
C ASN A 99 2.79 -2.10 3.97
N THR A 100 3.82 -2.78 3.47
CA THR A 100 5.22 -2.33 3.52
C THR A 100 5.41 -1.01 2.78
N VAL A 101 4.90 -0.92 1.55
CA VAL A 101 5.05 0.27 0.71
C VAL A 101 4.26 1.46 1.27
N SER A 102 3.06 1.24 1.79
CA SER A 102 2.27 2.30 2.44
C SER A 102 2.95 2.81 3.71
N LYS A 103 3.58 1.91 4.47
CA LYS A 103 4.34 2.26 5.68
C LYS A 103 5.48 3.18 5.37
N ARG A 104 6.31 2.77 4.40
CA ARG A 104 7.44 3.58 3.96
C ARG A 104 6.99 4.94 3.43
N PHE A 105 5.92 4.98 2.63
CA PHE A 105 5.41 6.22 2.07
C PHE A 105 4.89 7.21 3.13
N ALA A 106 4.24 6.72 4.18
CA ALA A 106 3.80 7.55 5.29
C ALA A 106 4.97 8.02 6.17
N GLU A 107 5.99 7.18 6.38
CA GLU A 107 7.22 7.55 7.08
C GLU A 107 8.03 8.62 6.33
N ASP A 108 8.05 8.57 5.00
CA ASP A 108 8.77 9.53 4.15
C ASP A 108 7.95 10.82 3.89
N ALA A 109 6.69 10.88 4.32
CA ALA A 109 5.85 12.06 4.16
C ALA A 109 6.28 13.19 5.11
N CYS A 110 6.23 14.43 4.64
CA CYS A 110 6.63 15.61 5.39
C CYS A 110 5.69 16.79 5.13
N GLY A 111 5.54 17.67 6.13
CA GLY A 111 4.68 18.85 6.04
C GLY A 111 3.20 18.49 6.16
N VAL A 112 2.35 19.16 5.38
CA VAL A 112 0.91 18.91 5.35
C VAL A 112 0.60 17.62 4.57
N VAL A 113 -0.08 16.69 5.23
CA VAL A 113 -0.56 15.44 4.63
C VAL A 113 -2.09 15.52 4.49
N HIS A 114 -2.57 15.23 3.29
CA HIS A 114 -3.99 15.18 2.97
C HIS A 114 -4.50 13.74 2.97
N VAL A 115 -5.76 13.55 3.38
CA VAL A 115 -6.42 12.24 3.36
C VAL A 115 -7.78 12.34 2.70
N LEU A 116 -8.01 11.53 1.66
CA LEU A 116 -9.31 11.39 1.01
C LEU A 116 -10.03 10.13 1.50
N LEU A 117 -11.20 10.33 2.11
CA LEU A 117 -12.03 9.26 2.67
C LEU A 117 -13.36 9.14 1.91
N ASN A 118 -13.89 7.92 1.83
CA ASN A 118 -15.20 7.69 1.26
C ASN A 118 -16.31 8.00 2.28
N GLY A 119 -16.98 9.14 2.13
CA GLY A 119 -18.10 9.56 3.00
C GLY A 119 -19.41 8.81 2.79
N SER A 120 -19.54 8.01 1.73
CA SER A 120 -20.78 7.29 1.40
C SER A 120 -20.92 5.93 2.07
N VAL A 121 -19.86 5.44 2.75
CA VAL A 121 -19.82 4.11 3.37
C VAL A 121 -19.90 4.18 4.89
N HIS A 122 -20.61 3.22 5.50
CA HIS A 122 -20.55 3.00 6.94
C HIS A 122 -19.11 2.61 7.34
N ASN A 123 -18.61 3.15 8.45
CA ASN A 123 -17.20 3.08 8.85
C ASN A 123 -16.26 3.67 7.77
N THR A 124 -16.39 4.98 7.57
CA THR A 124 -15.49 5.82 6.75
C THR A 124 -14.03 5.59 7.10
N PHE A 125 -13.74 5.47 8.40
CA PHE A 125 -12.48 4.97 8.95
C PHE A 125 -12.61 3.50 9.36
N ASP A 126 -11.65 2.67 8.96
CA ASP A 126 -11.67 1.22 9.19
C ASP A 126 -10.25 0.74 9.50
N GLU A 127 -9.99 0.51 10.80
CA GLU A 127 -8.70 0.07 11.33
C GLU A 127 -8.24 -1.28 10.78
N ARG A 128 -9.13 -2.05 10.13
CA ARG A 128 -8.82 -3.38 9.60
C ARG A 128 -8.49 -3.40 8.10
N ARG A 129 -8.75 -2.30 7.37
CA ARG A 129 -8.40 -2.19 5.94
C ARG A 129 -6.99 -1.64 5.78
N TYR A 130 -6.41 -1.93 4.60
CA TYR A 130 -5.07 -1.51 4.13
C TYR A 130 -4.58 -0.29 4.90
N SER A 131 -3.48 -0.50 5.61
CA SER A 131 -3.00 0.33 6.69
C SER A 131 -2.61 1.76 6.31
N PHE A 132 -3.05 2.33 5.20
CA PHE A 132 -2.89 3.77 4.93
C PHE A 132 -3.33 4.62 6.13
N LEU A 133 -4.40 4.20 6.81
CA LEU A 133 -4.98 4.93 7.95
C LEU A 133 -4.50 4.49 9.34
N CYS A 134 -4.19 3.20 9.55
CA CYS A 134 -3.54 2.78 10.79
C CYS A 134 -2.10 3.29 10.88
N ILE A 135 -1.39 3.36 9.75
CA ILE A 135 -0.05 3.94 9.71
C ILE A 135 -0.11 5.44 9.91
N LEU A 136 -1.09 6.14 9.33
CA LEU A 136 -1.35 7.56 9.62
C LEU A 136 -1.47 7.84 11.11
N PHE A 137 -2.28 7.08 11.86
CA PHE A 137 -2.37 7.29 13.32
C PHE A 137 -1.09 6.88 14.05
N ALA A 138 -0.41 5.81 13.64
CA ALA A 138 0.82 5.38 14.30
C ALA A 138 1.99 6.37 14.09
N SER A 139 2.13 6.96 12.90
CA SER A 139 3.23 7.88 12.56
C SER A 139 2.93 9.34 12.91
N VAL A 140 1.67 9.80 12.79
CA VAL A 140 1.26 11.13 13.26
C VAL A 140 1.28 11.20 14.79
N SER A 141 0.94 10.11 15.49
CA SER A 141 0.97 10.08 16.96
C SER A 141 2.39 10.01 17.53
N THR A 142 3.40 9.57 16.76
CA THR A 142 4.82 9.68 17.16
C THR A 142 5.42 11.06 16.89
N ALA A 143 4.71 11.94 16.17
CA ALA A 143 5.17 13.30 15.86
C ALA A 143 4.58 14.38 16.81
N SER A 144 3.89 13.99 17.88
CA SER A 144 3.24 14.91 18.81
C SER A 144 3.60 14.59 20.28
N TRP A 145 4.58 15.34 20.79
CA TRP A 145 5.13 15.42 22.16
C TRP A 145 6.18 14.39 22.59
#